data_AF-A0A1G5GWQ8-F1
#
_entry.id   AF-A0A1G5GWQ8-F1
#
_cell.length_a   1.000
_cell.length_b   1.000
_cell.length_c   1.000
_cell.angle_alpha   90.00
_cell.angle_beta   90.00
_cell.angle_gamma   90.00
#
_symmetry.space_group_name_H-M   'P 1'
#
loop_
_entity.id
_entity.type
_entity.pdbx_description
1 polymer ?
#
loop_
_entity_poly.entity_id
_entity_poly.type
_entity_poly.pdbx_seq_one_letter_code
_entity_poly.pdbx_strand_id
1 'polypeptide(L)'
;MSTLFPKPILDLPEADIPIEGVKAYLSQGPNHQIIFMSFAEDVDLPEHSHEGQWGLVLEGKIELIIDGKKNTFSKGDRYFIPEGIKHSGKIFAGYADMTFFNQKDRYNVKR
;
A
#
# COMPACT_ATOMS: atom_id res chain seq x y z
N MET A 1 20.57 -10.65 7.82
CA MET A 1 19.55 -9.59 7.67
C MET A 1 18.30 -10.28 7.17
N SER A 2 17.17 -10.19 7.88
CA SER A 2 15.91 -10.70 7.33
C SER A 2 15.48 -9.77 6.19
N THR A 3 15.29 -10.30 5.00
CA THR A 3 14.66 -9.55 3.92
C THR A 3 13.20 -9.31 4.31
N LEU A 4 12.71 -8.09 4.16
CA LEU A 4 11.33 -7.70 4.50
C LEU A 4 10.30 -8.62 3.81
N PHE A 5 10.58 -8.97 2.55
CA PHE A 5 9.80 -9.94 1.78
C PHE A 5 10.65 -11.16 1.42
N PRO A 6 10.07 -12.37 1.44
CA PRO A 6 10.72 -13.59 0.97
C PRO A 6 10.76 -13.65 -0.56
N LYS A 7 11.62 -14.52 -1.11
CA LYS A 7 11.84 -14.67 -2.56
C LYS A 7 10.55 -14.80 -3.39
N PRO A 8 9.52 -15.59 -3.01
CA PRO A 8 8.30 -15.69 -3.80
C PRO A 8 7.56 -14.36 -4.02
N ILE A 9 7.67 -13.41 -3.08
CA ILE A 9 7.09 -12.07 -3.23
C ILE A 9 8.01 -11.20 -4.09
N LEU A 10 9.33 -11.29 -3.89
CA LEU A 10 10.31 -10.54 -4.69
C LEU A 10 10.33 -10.95 -6.17
N ASP A 11 9.87 -12.15 -6.49
CA ASP A 11 9.75 -12.67 -7.86
C ASP A 11 8.44 -12.26 -8.55
N LEU A 12 7.51 -11.60 -7.85
CA LEU A 12 6.31 -11.04 -8.46
C LEU A 12 6.66 -9.84 -9.37
N PRO A 13 5.83 -9.53 -10.38
CA PRO A 13 5.97 -8.30 -11.14
C PRO A 13 5.92 -7.06 -10.24
N GLU A 14 6.72 -6.05 -10.54
CA GLU A 14 6.63 -4.76 -9.85
C GLU A 14 5.38 -4.00 -10.30
N ALA A 15 4.71 -3.33 -9.36
CA ALA A 15 3.62 -2.41 -9.67
C ALA A 15 4.19 -1.10 -10.24
N ASP A 16 3.52 -0.55 -11.25
CA ASP A 16 3.81 0.76 -11.81
C ASP A 16 3.20 1.86 -10.93
N ILE A 17 3.96 2.26 -9.91
CA ILE A 17 3.60 3.34 -8.98
C ILE A 17 4.59 4.48 -9.20
N PRO A 18 4.15 5.65 -9.74
CA PRO A 18 5.04 6.76 -10.07
C PRO A 18 5.38 7.60 -8.83
N ILE A 19 5.86 6.95 -7.77
CA ILE A 19 6.26 7.57 -6.51
C ILE A 19 7.71 7.17 -6.22
N GLU A 20 8.57 8.17 -6.03
CA GLU A 20 9.97 7.96 -5.69
C GLU A 20 10.11 7.27 -4.32
N GLY A 21 11.14 6.44 -4.17
CA GLY A 21 11.36 5.68 -2.94
C GLY A 21 10.39 4.52 -2.70
N VAL A 22 9.42 4.25 -3.58
CA VAL A 22 8.49 3.12 -3.45
C VAL A 22 8.99 1.90 -4.24
N LYS A 23 9.02 0.76 -3.56
CA LYS A 23 9.07 -0.57 -4.21
C LYS A 23 7.80 -1.33 -3.87
N ALA A 24 7.14 -1.85 -4.90
CA ALA A 24 5.85 -2.50 -4.77
C ALA A 24 5.78 -3.75 -5.65
N TYR A 25 5.47 -4.90 -5.06
CA TYR A 25 5.34 -6.19 -5.75
C TYR A 25 3.87 -6.56 -5.89
N LEU A 26 3.43 -6.88 -7.10
CA LEU A 26 2.03 -7.05 -7.48
C LEU A 26 1.68 -8.53 -7.68
N SER A 27 0.75 -9.02 -6.86
CA SER A 27 0.08 -10.30 -7.07
C SER A 27 -1.31 -10.06 -7.67
N GLN A 28 -1.50 -10.47 -8.92
CA GLN A 28 -2.76 -10.30 -9.66
C GLN A 28 -3.73 -11.43 -9.35
N GLY A 29 -4.92 -11.08 -8.86
CA GLY A 29 -6.08 -11.98 -8.79
C GLY A 29 -7.10 -11.70 -9.90
N PRO A 30 -8.16 -12.53 -10.04
CA PRO A 30 -9.20 -12.32 -11.04
C PRO A 30 -9.97 -11.00 -10.88
N ASN A 31 -10.25 -10.63 -9.62
CA ASN A 31 -11.08 -9.46 -9.25
C ASN A 31 -10.38 -8.52 -8.25
N HIS A 32 -9.14 -8.81 -7.88
CA HIS A 32 -8.43 -8.10 -6.81
C HIS A 32 -6.93 -8.04 -7.11
N GLN A 33 -6.23 -7.18 -6.39
CA GLN A 33 -4.78 -7.15 -6.36
C GLN A 33 -4.30 -7.21 -4.91
N ILE A 34 -3.17 -7.89 -4.69
CA ILE A 34 -2.42 -7.80 -3.44
C ILE A 34 -1.09 -7.14 -3.79
N ILE A 35 -0.76 -6.06 -3.08
CA ILE A 35 0.48 -5.32 -3.26
C ILE A 35 1.31 -5.43 -1.98
N PHE A 36 2.59 -5.76 -2.14
CA PHE A 36 3.57 -5.74 -1.06
C PHE A 36 4.47 -4.53 -1.25
N MET A 37 4.35 -3.52 -0.38
CA MET A 37 4.99 -2.23 -0.59
C MET A 37 6.04 -1.93 0.49
N SER A 38 7.08 -1.22 0.09
CA SER A 38 8.09 -0.66 0.99
C SER A 38 8.46 0.74 0.52
N PHE A 39 8.64 1.65 1.47
CA PHE A 39 8.85 3.07 1.25
C PHE A 39 10.20 3.46 1.87
N ALA A 40 11.14 3.87 1.04
CA ALA A 40 12.46 4.33 1.46
C ALA A 40 12.47 5.82 1.88
N GLU A 41 11.44 6.57 1.47
CA GLU A 41 11.32 8.01 1.68
C GLU A 41 9.95 8.37 2.26
N ASP A 42 9.85 9.57 2.83
CA ASP A 42 8.57 10.16 3.21
C ASP A 42 7.76 10.45 1.95
N VAL A 43 6.51 9.99 1.92
CA VAL A 43 5.58 10.21 0.80
C VAL A 43 4.33 10.90 1.32
N ASP A 44 4.02 12.06 0.77
CA ASP A 44 2.72 12.69 0.90
C ASP A 44 1.77 12.09 -0.14
N LEU A 45 0.70 11.45 0.33
CA LEU A 45 -0.32 10.82 -0.50
C LEU A 45 -1.49 11.79 -0.69
N PRO A 46 -1.70 12.33 -1.91
CA PRO A 46 -2.80 13.25 -2.19
C PRO A 46 -4.17 12.61 -1.92
N GLU A 47 -5.19 13.45 -1.70
CA GLU A 47 -6.55 12.96 -1.54
C GLU A 47 -7.06 12.28 -2.82
N HIS A 48 -7.56 11.06 -2.67
CA HIS A 48 -8.15 10.28 -3.75
C HIS A 48 -9.16 9.27 -3.20
N SER A 49 -9.81 8.52 -4.09
CA SER A 49 -10.69 7.40 -3.74
C SER A 49 -10.62 6.31 -4.81
N HIS A 50 -11.02 5.10 -4.42
CA HIS A 50 -11.09 3.92 -5.27
C HIS A 50 -11.95 2.85 -4.56
N GLU A 51 -11.95 1.62 -5.08
CA GLU A 51 -12.59 0.47 -4.45
C GLU A 51 -12.03 0.15 -3.06
N GLY A 52 -12.67 -0.79 -2.36
CA GLY A 52 -12.26 -1.19 -1.02
C GLY A 52 -10.78 -1.59 -0.90
N GLN A 53 -10.12 -1.06 0.13
CA GLN A 53 -8.71 -1.32 0.44
C GLN A 53 -8.57 -1.80 1.89
N TRP A 54 -7.84 -2.90 2.09
CA TRP A 54 -7.49 -3.40 3.42
C TRP A 54 -5.98 -3.57 3.53
N GLY A 55 -5.36 -2.84 4.46
CA GLY A 55 -3.91 -2.84 4.67
C GLY A 55 -3.53 -3.49 6.00
N LEU A 56 -2.40 -4.20 6.00
CA LEU A 56 -1.70 -4.72 7.17
C LEU A 56 -0.31 -4.10 7.23
N VAL A 57 -0.03 -3.33 8.28
CA VAL A 57 1.27 -2.68 8.46
C VAL A 57 2.29 -3.70 8.95
N LEU A 58 3.38 -3.88 8.20
CA LEU A 58 4.46 -4.82 8.50
C LEU A 58 5.61 -4.13 9.24
N GLU A 59 5.95 -2.91 8.86
CA GLU A 59 6.99 -2.08 9.50
C GLU A 59 6.64 -0.60 9.40
N GLY A 60 7.23 0.22 10.27
CA GLY A 60 7.13 1.67 10.22
C GLY A 60 5.77 2.24 10.65
N LYS A 61 5.43 3.40 10.10
CA LYS A 61 4.25 4.20 10.47
C LYS A 61 3.62 4.84 9.24
N ILE A 62 2.30 4.94 9.24
CA ILE A 62 1.50 5.71 8.28
C ILE A 62 0.45 6.54 9.01
N GLU A 63 0.22 7.76 8.54
CA GLU A 63 -0.92 8.59 8.93
C GLU A 63 -1.89 8.69 7.77
N LEU A 64 -3.15 8.33 8.00
CA LEU A 64 -4.21 8.41 6.99
C LEU A 64 -5.33 9.32 7.48
N ILE A 65 -5.78 10.22 6.62
CA ILE A 65 -7.07 10.90 6.78
C ILE A 65 -8.07 10.10 5.97
N ILE A 66 -9.03 9.44 6.62
CA ILE A 66 -10.06 8.62 6.00
C ILE A 66 -11.41 9.23 6.37
N ASP A 67 -12.21 9.63 5.37
CA ASP A 67 -13.49 10.33 5.60
C ASP A 67 -13.34 11.54 6.56
N GLY A 68 -12.29 12.35 6.33
CA GLY A 68 -11.95 13.51 7.15
C GLY A 68 -11.40 13.19 8.55
N LYS A 69 -11.28 11.92 8.95
CA LYS A 69 -10.77 11.52 10.26
C LYS A 69 -9.31 11.10 10.18
N LYS A 70 -8.46 11.73 10.98
CA LYS A 70 -7.04 11.37 11.10
C LYS A 70 -6.89 10.08 11.90
N ASN A 71 -6.13 9.15 11.33
CA ASN A 71 -5.75 7.87 11.93
C ASN A 71 -4.23 7.70 11.84
N THR A 72 -3.69 6.87 12.72
CA THR A 72 -2.27 6.52 12.72
C THR A 72 -2.16 5.02 12.89
N PHE A 73 -1.41 4.38 12.00
CA PHE A 73 -1.19 2.94 12.01
C PHE A 73 0.31 2.64 12.04
N SER A 74 0.65 1.56 12.71
CA SER A 74 2.01 1.09 12.95
C SER A 74 2.05 -0.43 12.87
N LYS A 75 3.24 -1.02 12.98
CA LYS A 75 3.45 -2.47 12.87
C LYS A 75 2.40 -3.30 13.64
N GLY A 76 1.71 -4.19 12.90
CA GLY A 76 0.65 -5.07 13.42
C GLY A 76 -0.76 -4.49 13.36
N ASP A 77 -0.90 -3.19 13.07
CA ASP A 77 -2.19 -2.56 12.84
C ASP A 77 -2.77 -2.93 11.48
N ARG A 78 -4.10 -2.87 11.41
CA ARG A 78 -4.86 -3.05 10.18
C ARG A 78 -5.78 -1.87 10.00
N TYR A 79 -6.00 -1.49 8.75
CA TYR A 79 -6.99 -0.50 8.41
C TYR A 79 -7.83 -0.96 7.23
N PHE A 80 -9.05 -0.45 7.17
CA PHE A 80 -9.96 -0.66 6.06
C PHE A 80 -10.43 0.71 5.57
N ILE A 81 -10.29 0.93 4.27
CA ILE A 81 -10.85 2.07 3.56
C ILE A 81 -12.00 1.53 2.70
N PRO A 82 -13.26 1.85 3.02
CA PRO A 82 -14.39 1.43 2.22
C PRO A 82 -14.34 2.02 0.80
N GLU A 83 -15.03 1.36 -0.13
CA GLU A 83 -15.19 1.83 -1.52
C GLU A 83 -15.69 3.28 -1.56
N GLY A 84 -15.09 4.07 -2.44
CA GLY A 84 -15.49 5.46 -2.70
C GLY A 84 -15.12 6.46 -1.59
N ILE A 85 -14.64 6.00 -0.43
CA ILE A 85 -14.24 6.88 0.67
C ILE A 85 -12.95 7.59 0.32
N LYS A 86 -13.03 8.92 0.33
CA LYS A 86 -11.88 9.79 0.14
C LYS A 86 -10.88 9.60 1.27
N HIS A 87 -9.61 9.50 0.88
CA HIS A 87 -8.52 9.42 1.80
C HIS A 87 -7.26 10.07 1.26
N SER A 88 -6.43 10.57 2.17
CA SER A 88 -5.10 11.10 1.94
C SER A 88 -4.19 10.63 3.08
N GLY A 89 -2.90 10.91 3.00
CA GLY A 89 -2.03 10.55 4.12
C GLY A 89 -0.60 10.98 3.98
N LYS A 90 0.16 10.66 5.02
CA LYS A 90 1.61 10.71 5.03
C LYS A 90 2.16 9.32 5.37
N ILE A 91 2.94 8.78 4.45
CA ILE A 91 3.66 7.52 4.62
C ILE A 91 5.09 7.90 5.00
N PHE A 92 5.58 7.38 6.12
CA PHE A 92 6.91 7.74 6.61
C PHE A 92 7.97 6.77 6.08
N ALA A 93 9.18 7.27 5.86
CA ALA A 93 10.32 6.45 5.45
C ALA A 93 10.50 5.22 6.37
N GLY A 94 10.77 4.06 5.78
CA GLY A 94 10.85 2.78 6.48
C GLY A 94 9.51 2.07 6.67
N TYR A 95 8.41 2.62 6.15
CA TYR A 95 7.11 1.95 6.13
C TYR A 95 7.09 0.76 5.16
N ALA A 96 6.42 -0.30 5.57
CA ALA A 96 6.11 -1.44 4.72
C ALA A 96 4.75 -2.04 5.06
N ASP A 97 4.04 -2.51 4.06
CA ASP A 97 2.75 -3.16 4.22
C ASP A 97 2.49 -4.29 3.22
N MET A 98 1.42 -5.03 3.51
CA MET A 98 0.70 -5.82 2.53
C MET A 98 -0.70 -5.24 2.43
N THR A 99 -1.12 -4.91 1.21
CA THR A 99 -2.43 -4.29 0.96
C THR A 99 -3.23 -5.11 -0.03
N PHE A 100 -4.45 -5.48 0.35
CA PHE A 100 -5.47 -6.04 -0.53
C PHE A 100 -6.33 -4.91 -1.11
N PHE A 101 -6.48 -4.89 -2.42
CA PHE A 101 -7.41 -4.03 -3.14
C PHE A 101 -8.52 -4.88 -3.75
N ASN A 102 -9.78 -4.55 -3.46
CA ASN A 102 -10.95 -5.12 -4.14
C ASN A 102 -11.13 -4.52 -5.56
N GLN A 103 -10.03 -4.40 -6.29
CA GLN A 103 -9.97 -3.78 -7.61
C GLN A 103 -8.91 -4.50 -8.43
N LYS A 104 -9.32 -5.09 -9.55
CA LYS A 104 -8.43 -5.87 -10.41
C LYS A 104 -7.38 -5.03 -11.16
N ASP A 105 -7.63 -3.74 -11.32
CA ASP A 105 -6.90 -2.81 -12.18
C ASP A 105 -6.40 -1.56 -11.42
N ARG A 106 -6.16 -1.69 -10.10
CA ARG A 106 -5.68 -0.58 -9.28
C ARG A 106 -4.31 -0.09 -9.73
N TYR A 107 -3.41 -1.02 -10.02
CA TYR A 107 -2.05 -0.76 -10.54
C TYR A 107 -1.75 -1.62 -11.76
N ASN A 108 -0.98 -1.06 -12.69
CA ASN A 108 -0.40 -1.80 -13.80
C ASN A 108 0.90 -2.48 -13.38
N VAL A 109 1.37 -3.43 -14.18
CA VAL A 109 2.73 -3.96 -14.06
C VAL A 109 3.72 -2.97 -14.69
N LYS A 110 4.80 -2.67 -13.98
CA LYS A 110 5.89 -1.82 -14.45
C LYS A 110 6.60 -2.48 -15.63
N ARG A 111 6.79 -1.72 -16.72
CA ARG A 111 7.44 -2.18 -17.96
C ARG A 111 8.91 -1.84 -18.00
#